data_AF-A0A3C0GCH6-F1
#
_entry.id   AF-A0A3C0GCH6-F1
#
_cell.length_a   1.000
_cell.length_b   1.000
_cell.length_c   1.000
_cell.angle_alpha   90.00
_cell.angle_beta   90.00
_cell.angle_gamma   90.00
#
_symmetry.space_group_name_H-M   'P 1'
#
loop_
_entity.id
_entity.type
_entity.pdbx_description
1 polymer ?
#
loop_
_entity_poly.entity_id
_entity_poly.type
_entity_poly.pdbx_seq_one_letter_code
_entity_poly.pdbx_strand_id
1 'polypeptide(L)'
;ILSIPSLYIKNTYGHLDWVFSLLSLFTISTIILFVCYWFTYKSIQGSGFDNFIDYIRIFFTFFSVALGFSLHNTIAVLEGHMGKRSEFVRTPKFNISSLKQSWKGNKYLAKKLSPNMILEFALMLYFMFGMYSAIPLNDFGLFPFHFMLFLGFGFVFFKSLTSRA
;
A
#
# COMPACT_ATOMS: atom_id res chain seq x y z
N ILE A 1 8.74 -6.22 -2.23
CA ILE A 1 10.20 -6.04 -2.44
C ILE A 1 10.76 -7.21 -3.26
N LEU A 2 10.75 -8.44 -2.74
CA LEU A 2 11.30 -9.62 -3.45
C LEU A 2 10.58 -9.97 -4.77
N SER A 3 9.37 -9.44 -4.97
CA SER A 3 8.54 -9.68 -6.16
C SER A 3 9.15 -9.23 -7.49
N ILE A 4 10.10 -8.28 -7.48
CA ILE A 4 10.80 -7.85 -8.72
C ILE A 4 12.00 -8.76 -9.00
N PRO A 5 12.95 -9.00 -8.06
CA PRO A 5 14.00 -10.00 -8.27
C PRO A 5 13.43 -11.37 -8.66
N SER A 6 12.32 -11.81 -8.05
CA SER A 6 11.67 -13.06 -8.41
C SER A 6 11.21 -13.10 -9.86
N LEU A 7 10.77 -11.96 -10.43
CA LEU A 7 10.36 -11.85 -11.83
C LEU A 7 11.54 -12.16 -12.77
N TYR A 8 12.71 -11.59 -12.48
CA TYR A 8 13.94 -11.83 -13.25
C TYR A 8 14.45 -13.26 -13.06
N ILE A 9 14.46 -13.78 -11.82
CA ILE A 9 14.91 -15.15 -11.52
C ILE A 9 14.02 -16.16 -12.25
N LYS A 10 12.70 -15.99 -12.22
CA LYS A 10 11.75 -16.85 -12.95
C LYS A 10 12.06 -16.89 -14.44
N ASN A 11 12.21 -15.71 -15.06
CA ASN A 11 12.48 -15.63 -16.50
C ASN A 11 13.89 -16.09 -16.91
N THR A 12 14.86 -16.07 -15.99
CA THR A 12 16.23 -16.51 -16.27
C THR A 12 16.43 -18.00 -16.03
N TYR A 13 15.75 -18.57 -15.03
CA TYR A 13 15.95 -19.93 -14.55
C TYR A 13 14.66 -20.75 -14.63
N GLY A 14 14.29 -21.19 -15.84
CA GLY A 14 13.05 -21.95 -16.08
C GLY A 14 12.93 -23.27 -15.29
N HIS A 15 14.03 -23.85 -14.80
CA HIS A 15 13.98 -25.02 -13.92
C HIS A 15 13.30 -24.74 -12.56
N LEU A 16 13.17 -23.47 -12.17
CA LEU A 16 12.48 -23.05 -10.95
C LEU A 16 10.99 -22.73 -11.18
N ASP A 17 10.45 -22.92 -12.38
CA ASP A 17 9.06 -22.57 -12.71
C ASP A 17 8.04 -23.24 -11.79
N TRP A 18 8.32 -24.45 -11.32
CA TRP A 18 7.45 -25.16 -10.37
C TRP A 18 7.36 -24.42 -9.03
N VAL A 19 8.45 -23.79 -8.57
CA VAL A 19 8.46 -22.98 -7.33
C VAL A 19 7.58 -21.75 -7.50
N PHE A 20 7.70 -21.07 -8.63
CA PHE A 20 6.87 -19.90 -8.93
C PHE A 20 5.40 -20.26 -9.14
N SER A 21 5.12 -21.45 -9.68
CA SER A 21 3.77 -21.99 -9.77
C SER A 21 3.18 -22.24 -8.38
N LEU A 22 3.95 -22.78 -7.45
CA LEU A 22 3.53 -22.93 -6.06
C LEU A 22 3.28 -21.57 -5.38
N LEU A 23 4.18 -20.59 -5.61
CA LEU A 23 4.01 -19.23 -5.09
C LEU A 23 2.78 -18.53 -5.67
N SER A 24 2.37 -18.86 -6.90
CA SER A 24 1.17 -18.29 -7.52
C SER A 24 -0.11 -18.65 -6.76
N LEU A 25 -0.12 -19.73 -5.96
CA LEU A 25 -1.24 -20.09 -5.08
C LEU A 25 -1.58 -18.99 -4.08
N PHE A 26 -0.61 -18.15 -3.68
CA PHE A 26 -0.88 -17.02 -2.81
C PHE A 26 -1.83 -15.99 -3.46
N THR A 27 -1.95 -15.96 -4.79
CA THR A 27 -2.94 -15.13 -5.51
C THR A 27 -4.37 -15.50 -5.12
N ILE A 28 -4.63 -16.78 -4.83
CA ILE A 28 -5.95 -17.28 -4.41
C ILE A 28 -6.41 -16.56 -3.14
N SER A 29 -5.50 -16.21 -2.23
CA SER A 29 -5.85 -15.45 -1.02
C SER A 29 -6.48 -14.09 -1.35
N THR A 30 -6.00 -13.41 -2.40
CA THR A 30 -6.55 -12.12 -2.84
C THR A 30 -7.93 -12.31 -3.45
N ILE A 31 -8.14 -13.39 -4.21
CA ILE A 31 -9.45 -13.74 -4.78
C ILE A 31 -10.44 -14.03 -3.64
N ILE A 32 -10.04 -14.81 -2.64
CA ILE A 32 -10.87 -15.11 -1.47
C ILE A 32 -11.25 -13.81 -0.76
N LEU A 33 -10.28 -12.91 -0.50
CA LEU A 33 -10.57 -11.59 0.09
C LEU A 33 -11.55 -10.79 -0.76
N PHE A 34 -11.33 -10.72 -2.09
CA PHE A 34 -12.25 -10.03 -2.99
C PHE A 34 -13.68 -10.60 -2.92
N VAL A 35 -13.84 -11.91 -2.81
CA VAL A 35 -15.16 -12.53 -2.69
C VAL A 35 -15.78 -12.27 -1.31
N CYS A 36 -15.02 -12.42 -0.22
CA CYS A 36 -15.50 -12.15 1.12
C CYS A 36 -15.98 -10.70 1.28
N TYR A 37 -15.17 -9.73 0.84
CA TYR A 37 -15.54 -8.32 0.89
C TYR A 37 -16.70 -7.98 -0.04
N TRP A 38 -16.87 -8.70 -1.16
CA TRP A 38 -18.03 -8.53 -2.02
C TRP A 38 -19.33 -8.89 -1.29
N PHE A 39 -19.35 -10.01 -0.57
CA PHE A 39 -20.54 -10.39 0.20
C PHE A 39 -20.88 -9.38 1.30
N THR A 40 -19.88 -8.83 1.99
CA THR A 40 -20.07 -7.75 2.96
C THR A 40 -20.58 -6.46 2.29
N TYR A 41 -20.01 -6.07 1.15
CA TYR A 41 -20.46 -4.89 0.41
C TYR A 41 -21.90 -5.07 -0.07
N LYS A 42 -22.21 -6.21 -0.67
CA LYS A 42 -23.54 -6.59 -1.15
C LYS A 42 -24.58 -6.59 -0.03
N SER A 43 -24.24 -7.01 1.19
CA SER A 43 -25.19 -7.00 2.31
C SER A 43 -25.54 -5.60 2.80
N ILE A 44 -24.65 -4.61 2.58
CA ILE A 44 -24.83 -3.22 3.05
C ILE A 44 -25.44 -2.33 1.96
N GLN A 45 -24.89 -2.41 0.74
CA GLN A 45 -25.26 -1.52 -0.38
C GLN A 45 -26.23 -2.17 -1.38
N GLY A 46 -26.54 -3.46 -1.20
CA GLY A 46 -27.40 -4.23 -2.10
C GLY A 46 -26.66 -4.84 -3.30
N SER A 47 -27.35 -5.69 -4.06
CA SER A 47 -26.83 -6.31 -5.28
C SER A 47 -27.24 -5.59 -6.55
N GLY A 48 -26.35 -5.55 -7.54
CA GLY A 48 -26.60 -5.00 -8.87
C GLY A 48 -25.30 -4.91 -9.66
N PHE A 49 -25.39 -4.70 -10.97
CA PHE A 49 -24.20 -4.50 -11.80
C PHE A 49 -23.47 -3.20 -11.43
N ASP A 50 -24.20 -2.10 -11.27
CA ASP A 50 -23.62 -0.81 -10.87
C ASP A 50 -22.91 -0.90 -9.52
N ASN A 51 -23.57 -1.51 -8.53
CA ASN A 51 -22.98 -1.78 -7.22
C ASN A 51 -21.73 -2.67 -7.30
N PHE A 52 -21.66 -3.60 -8.26
CA PHE A 52 -20.48 -4.44 -8.46
C PHE A 52 -19.31 -3.64 -9.06
N ILE A 53 -19.57 -2.77 -10.03
CA ILE A 53 -18.55 -1.87 -10.58
C ILE A 53 -18.03 -0.90 -9.51
N ASP A 54 -18.93 -0.34 -8.69
CA ASP A 54 -18.53 0.51 -7.57
C ASP A 54 -17.72 -0.26 -6.52
N TYR A 55 -18.11 -1.49 -6.22
CA TYR A 55 -17.34 -2.37 -5.35
C TYR A 55 -15.93 -2.61 -5.87
N ILE A 56 -15.75 -2.89 -7.18
CA ILE A 56 -14.43 -3.05 -7.78
C ILE A 56 -13.59 -1.79 -7.53
N ARG A 57 -14.12 -0.60 -7.81
CA ARG A 57 -13.39 0.66 -7.60
C ARG A 57 -12.98 0.83 -6.13
N ILE A 58 -13.91 0.59 -5.20
CA ILE A 58 -13.67 0.74 -3.77
C ILE A 58 -12.65 -0.28 -3.28
N PHE A 59 -12.80 -1.56 -3.66
CA PHE A 59 -11.88 -2.62 -3.28
C PHE A 59 -10.46 -2.34 -3.78
N PHE A 60 -10.30 -1.99 -5.06
CA PHE A 60 -8.98 -1.67 -5.63
C PHE A 60 -8.33 -0.48 -4.90
N THR A 61 -9.11 0.56 -4.60
CA THR A 61 -8.62 1.72 -3.86
C THR A 61 -8.21 1.33 -2.44
N PHE A 62 -9.11 0.66 -1.71
CA PHE A 62 -8.87 0.17 -0.35
C PHE A 62 -7.63 -0.72 -0.29
N PHE A 63 -7.55 -1.72 -1.17
CA PHE A 63 -6.49 -2.72 -1.16
C PHE A 63 -5.14 -2.08 -1.54
N SER A 64 -5.11 -1.17 -2.52
CA SER A 64 -3.90 -0.41 -2.85
C SER A 64 -3.40 0.41 -1.64
N VAL A 65 -4.30 1.12 -0.96
CA VAL A 65 -3.94 1.91 0.24
C VAL A 65 -3.48 0.99 1.39
N ALA A 66 -4.17 -0.13 1.62
CA ALA A 66 -3.80 -1.12 2.63
C ALA A 66 -2.39 -1.70 2.38
N LEU A 67 -2.07 -2.00 1.12
CA LEU A 67 -0.73 -2.41 0.70
C LEU A 67 0.31 -1.30 0.90
N GLY A 68 -0.04 -0.03 0.61
CA GLY A 68 0.82 1.13 0.84
C GLY A 68 1.21 1.33 2.30
N PHE A 69 0.36 0.93 3.24
CA PHE A 69 0.67 0.97 4.68
C PHE A 69 1.62 -0.14 5.16
N SER A 70 2.00 -1.09 4.28
CA SER A 70 2.87 -2.22 4.65
C SER A 70 4.23 -1.80 5.22
N LEU A 71 4.80 -0.67 4.78
CA LEU A 71 6.05 -0.13 5.34
C LEU A 71 5.87 0.25 6.82
N HIS A 72 4.83 1.02 7.14
CA HIS A 72 4.52 1.44 8.52
C HIS A 72 4.21 0.23 9.40
N ASN A 73 3.43 -0.72 8.88
CA ASN A 73 3.12 -1.96 9.59
C ASN A 73 4.41 -2.75 9.91
N THR A 74 5.33 -2.84 8.95
CA THR A 74 6.62 -3.54 9.13
C THR A 74 7.47 -2.85 10.19
N ILE A 75 7.59 -1.52 10.13
CA ILE A 75 8.35 -0.74 11.12
C ILE A 75 7.75 -0.92 12.52
N ALA A 76 6.43 -0.84 12.65
CA ALA A 76 5.75 -1.02 13.94
C ALA A 76 5.98 -2.42 14.53
N VAL A 77 5.93 -3.46 13.70
CA VAL A 77 6.24 -4.84 14.14
C VAL A 77 7.70 -4.96 14.58
N LEU A 78 8.65 -4.40 13.83
CA LEU A 78 10.07 -4.41 14.19
C LEU A 78 10.34 -3.64 15.49
N GLU A 79 9.77 -2.44 15.66
CA GLU A 79 9.88 -1.65 16.88
C GLU A 79 9.28 -2.39 18.09
N GLY A 80 8.11 -2.99 17.90
CA GLY A 80 7.45 -3.81 18.92
C GLY A 80 8.28 -5.03 19.32
N HIS A 81 8.86 -5.73 18.35
CA HIS A 81 9.73 -6.88 18.60
C HIS A 81 11.03 -6.49 19.32
N MET A 82 11.60 -5.32 19.00
CA MET A 82 12.76 -4.75 19.68
C MET A 82 12.44 -4.15 21.07
N GLY A 83 11.18 -4.21 21.51
CA GLY A 83 10.75 -3.64 22.79
C GLY A 83 10.89 -2.12 22.87
N LYS A 84 11.01 -1.43 21.73
CA LYS A 84 11.03 0.03 21.70
C LYS A 84 9.65 0.51 22.11
N ARG A 85 9.60 1.28 23.19
CA ARG A 85 8.39 2.03 23.56
C ARG A 85 8.22 3.15 22.55
N SER A 86 7.53 2.85 21.44
CA SER A 86 7.10 3.88 20.49
C SER A 86 6.27 4.90 21.26
N GLU A 87 6.57 6.19 21.09
CA GLU A 87 5.74 7.21 21.70
C GLU A 87 4.35 7.10 21.10
N PHE A 88 3.37 6.71 21.91
CA PHE A 88 1.98 6.95 21.60
C PHE A 88 1.77 8.47 21.67
N VAL A 89 2.17 9.17 20.59
CA VAL A 89 1.92 10.59 20.44
C VAL A 89 0.41 10.74 20.46
N ARG A 90 -0.11 11.13 21.62
CA ARG A 90 -1.53 11.40 21.79
C ARG A 90 -1.92 12.41 20.71
N THR A 91 -3.12 12.23 20.17
CA THR A 91 -3.68 13.12 19.15
C THR A 91 -3.41 14.59 19.50
N PRO A 92 -2.81 15.37 18.57
CA PRO A 92 -2.36 16.70 18.87
C PRO A 92 -3.53 17.61 19.26
N LYS A 93 -3.53 18.10 20.50
CA LYS A 93 -4.51 19.08 20.96
C LYS A 93 -4.10 20.46 20.42
N PHE A 94 -4.74 20.89 19.34
CA PHE A 94 -4.41 22.18 18.70
C PHE A 94 -4.84 23.39 19.52
N ASN A 95 -5.70 23.22 20.54
CA ASN A 95 -6.20 24.27 21.44
C ASN A 95 -6.67 25.54 20.70
N ILE A 96 -7.36 25.35 19.57
CA ILE A 96 -7.89 26.43 18.75
C ILE A 96 -9.27 26.78 19.29
N SER A 97 -9.40 27.94 19.90
CA SER A 97 -10.63 28.39 20.56
C SER A 97 -11.42 29.41 19.73
N SER A 98 -10.86 29.92 18.62
CA SER A 98 -11.52 30.90 17.75
C SER A 98 -11.29 30.62 16.26
N LEU A 99 -12.27 30.94 15.42
CA LEU A 99 -12.21 30.76 13.96
C LEU A 99 -11.10 31.60 13.27
N LYS A 100 -10.52 32.58 13.98
CA LYS A 100 -9.40 33.41 13.48
C LYS A 100 -8.02 32.82 13.77
N GLN A 101 -7.90 31.79 14.59
CA GLN A 101 -6.61 31.19 14.94
C GLN A 101 -6.12 30.24 13.84
N SER A 102 -4.97 30.55 13.27
CA SER A 102 -4.32 29.75 12.24
C SER A 102 -3.71 28.47 12.82
N TRP A 103 -3.94 27.35 12.13
CA TRP A 103 -3.33 26.04 12.44
C TRP A 103 -1.86 26.00 12.03
N LYS A 104 -1.46 26.86 11.07
CA LYS A 104 -0.11 26.90 10.49
C LYS A 104 0.87 27.49 11.51
N GLY A 105 1.67 26.61 12.13
CA GLY A 105 2.69 26.97 13.12
C GLY A 105 2.65 26.17 14.42
N ASN A 106 1.68 25.26 14.60
CA ASN A 106 1.62 24.44 15.81
C ASN A 106 2.86 23.52 15.92
N LYS A 107 3.39 23.35 17.15
CA LYS A 107 4.54 22.47 17.45
C LYS A 107 4.36 21.02 17.00
N TYR A 108 3.12 20.57 16.80
CA TYR A 108 2.80 19.23 16.31
C TYR A 108 2.92 19.09 14.78
N LEU A 109 3.06 20.20 14.04
CA LEU A 109 3.34 20.16 12.61
C LEU A 109 4.83 19.90 12.38
N ALA A 110 5.16 18.66 12.06
CA ALA A 110 6.52 18.23 11.81
C ALA A 110 7.02 18.78 10.46
N LYS A 111 7.89 19.81 10.52
CA LYS A 111 8.46 20.50 9.33
C LYS A 111 9.55 19.72 8.58
N LYS A 112 10.03 18.60 9.11
CA LYS A 112 11.10 17.79 8.50
C LYS A 112 10.53 16.60 7.73
N LEU A 113 11.14 16.28 6.59
CA LEU A 113 10.91 15.03 5.87
C LEU A 113 11.25 13.86 6.78
N SER A 114 10.31 12.93 6.98
CA SER A 114 10.57 11.72 7.74
C SER A 114 11.37 10.73 6.89
N PRO A 115 12.28 9.92 7.49
CA PRO A 115 12.95 8.84 6.77
C PRO A 115 11.97 7.88 6.09
N ASN A 116 10.82 7.61 6.73
CA ASN A 116 9.76 6.76 6.18
C ASN A 116 9.22 7.30 4.86
N MET A 117 9.11 8.61 4.71
CA MET A 117 8.62 9.24 3.48
C MET A 117 9.59 9.06 2.30
N ILE A 118 10.90 9.09 2.57
CA ILE A 118 11.92 8.79 1.55
C ILE A 118 11.79 7.33 1.11
N LEU A 119 11.58 6.42 2.07
CA LEU A 119 11.35 5.00 1.78
C LEU A 119 10.05 4.76 1.01
N GLU A 120 8.95 5.45 1.34
CA GLU A 120 7.68 5.39 0.59
C GLU A 120 7.88 5.79 -0.87
N PHE A 121 8.58 6.90 -1.10
CA PHE A 121 8.89 7.36 -2.46
C PHE A 121 9.79 6.37 -3.21
N ALA A 122 10.82 5.85 -2.53
CA ALA A 122 11.70 4.85 -3.12
C ALA A 122 10.94 3.57 -3.49
N LEU A 123 10.02 3.11 -2.64
CA LEU A 123 9.16 1.96 -2.90
C LEU A 123 8.17 2.22 -4.04
N MET A 124 7.61 3.43 -4.13
CA MET A 124 6.78 3.84 -5.27
C MET A 124 7.57 3.71 -6.58
N LEU A 125 8.77 4.30 -6.68
CA LEU A 125 9.62 4.18 -7.86
C LEU A 125 10.05 2.73 -8.13
N TYR A 126 10.31 1.96 -7.08
CA TYR A 126 10.66 0.55 -7.19
C TYR A 126 9.54 -0.27 -7.83
N PHE A 127 8.28 -0.08 -7.44
CA PHE A 127 7.16 -0.79 -8.06
C PHE A 127 6.79 -0.25 -9.44
N MET A 128 7.06 1.03 -9.73
CA MET A 128 7.02 1.54 -11.11
C MET A 128 8.05 0.81 -11.99
N PHE A 129 9.26 0.58 -11.49
CA PHE A 129 10.27 -0.23 -12.18
C PHE A 129 9.81 -1.69 -12.36
N GLY A 130 9.10 -2.27 -11.38
CA GLY A 130 8.50 -3.60 -11.50
C GLY A 130 7.49 -3.70 -12.63
N MET A 131 6.61 -2.70 -12.76
CA MET A 131 5.66 -2.60 -13.87
C MET A 131 6.39 -2.47 -15.22
N TYR A 132 7.43 -1.65 -15.30
CA TYR A 132 8.26 -1.54 -16.51
C TYR A 132 8.90 -2.88 -16.85
N SER A 133 9.45 -3.59 -15.86
CA SER A 133 10.14 -4.89 -16.03
C SER A 133 9.22 -5.99 -16.57
N ALA A 134 7.92 -5.94 -16.29
CA ALA A 134 6.94 -6.90 -16.80
C ALA A 134 6.82 -6.88 -18.33
N ILE A 135 7.05 -5.73 -18.98
CA ILE A 135 6.92 -5.56 -20.43
C ILE A 135 7.99 -6.32 -21.23
N PRO A 136 9.31 -6.06 -21.04
CA PRO A 136 10.35 -6.76 -21.80
C PRO A 136 10.44 -8.26 -21.44
N LEU A 137 10.05 -8.64 -20.22
CA LEU A 137 10.01 -10.04 -19.79
C LEU A 137 8.74 -10.78 -20.23
N ASN A 138 7.75 -10.06 -20.79
CA ASN A 138 6.44 -10.60 -21.17
C ASN A 138 5.75 -11.42 -20.05
N ASP A 139 5.92 -10.98 -18.80
CA ASP A 139 5.36 -11.65 -17.61
C ASP A 139 4.53 -10.65 -16.79
N PHE A 140 3.23 -10.67 -17.04
CA PHE A 140 2.25 -9.78 -16.41
C PHE A 140 1.59 -10.37 -15.16
N GLY A 141 2.02 -11.55 -14.69
CA GLY A 141 1.35 -12.25 -13.59
C GLY A 141 1.27 -11.42 -12.30
N LEU A 142 2.32 -10.64 -11.99
CA LEU A 142 2.37 -9.76 -10.83
C LEU A 142 2.01 -8.30 -11.13
N PHE A 143 1.69 -7.97 -12.39
CA PHE A 143 1.46 -6.60 -12.82
C PHE A 143 0.34 -5.89 -12.06
N PRO A 144 -0.85 -6.50 -11.84
CA PRO A 144 -1.91 -5.85 -11.08
C PRO A 144 -1.48 -5.50 -9.64
N PHE A 145 -0.68 -6.38 -9.01
CA PHE A 145 -0.18 -6.16 -7.66
C PHE A 145 0.90 -5.07 -7.62
N HIS A 146 1.83 -5.04 -8.57
CA HIS A 146 2.82 -3.96 -8.67
C HIS A 146 2.16 -2.61 -8.93
N PHE A 147 1.10 -2.58 -9.74
CA PHE A 147 0.31 -1.38 -9.97
C PHE A 147 -0.39 -0.89 -8.70
N MET A 148 -1.05 -1.78 -7.96
CA MET A 148 -1.65 -1.45 -6.66
C MET A 148 -0.61 -0.95 -5.66
N LEU A 149 0.57 -1.56 -5.61
CA LEU A 149 1.67 -1.13 -4.74
C LEU A 149 2.22 0.25 -5.15
N PHE A 150 2.37 0.50 -6.46
CA PHE A 150 2.74 1.81 -6.99
C PHE A 150 1.73 2.89 -6.56
N LEU A 151 0.44 2.66 -6.78
CA LEU A 151 -0.63 3.58 -6.37
C LEU A 151 -0.70 3.74 -4.85
N GLY A 152 -0.55 2.64 -4.10
CA GLY A 152 -0.58 2.61 -2.65
C GLY A 152 0.53 3.43 -2.02
N PHE A 153 1.78 3.15 -2.37
CA PHE A 153 2.93 3.92 -1.87
C PHE A 153 2.89 5.36 -2.36
N GLY A 154 2.46 5.61 -3.60
CA GLY A 154 2.24 6.97 -4.11
C GLY A 154 1.22 7.73 -3.26
N PHE A 155 0.07 7.13 -2.98
CA PHE A 155 -0.96 7.74 -2.13
C PHE A 155 -0.43 8.09 -0.74
N VAL A 156 0.25 7.14 -0.07
CA VAL A 156 0.83 7.38 1.26
C VAL A 156 1.87 8.49 1.21
N PHE A 157 2.79 8.46 0.24
CA PHE A 157 3.82 9.48 0.05
C PHE A 157 3.23 10.88 -0.16
N PHE A 158 2.28 11.05 -1.10
CA PHE A 158 1.68 12.35 -1.36
C PHE A 158 0.85 12.85 -0.17
N LYS A 159 0.15 11.96 0.55
CA LYS A 159 -0.55 12.35 1.79
C LYS A 159 0.41 12.74 2.91
N SER A 160 1.54 12.04 3.05
CA SER A 160 2.62 12.42 3.97
C SER A 160 3.22 13.79 3.63
N LEU A 161 3.31 14.13 2.34
CA LEU A 161 3.78 15.44 1.86
C LEU A 161 2.77 16.56 2.17
N THR A 162 1.53 16.39 1.72
CA THR A 162 0.49 17.43 1.81
C THR A 162 0.03 17.66 3.24
N SER A 163 0.04 16.65 4.11
CA SER A 163 -0.33 16.83 5.54
C SER A 163 0.67 17.67 6.33
N ARG A 164 1.87 17.91 5.79
CA ARG A 164 2.95 18.69 6.42
C ARG A 164 3.15 20.08 5.81
N ALA A 165 2.60 20.33 4.62
CA ALA A 165 2.64 21.62 3.90
C ALA A 165 1.50 22.56 4.37
#